data_AF-A0A1C0UXS7-F1
#
_entry.id   AF-A0A1C0UXS7-F1
#
_cell.length_a   1.000
_cell.length_b   1.000
_cell.length_c   1.000
_cell.angle_alpha   90.00
_cell.angle_beta   90.00
_cell.angle_gamma   90.00
#
_symmetry.space_group_name_H-M   'P 1'
#
loop_
_entity.id
_entity.type
_entity.pdbx_description
1 polymer ?
#
loop_
_entity_poly.entity_id
_entity_poly.type
_entity_poly.pdbx_seq_one_letter_code
_entity_poly.pdbx_strand_id
1 'polypeptide(L)'
;MDGLPLPALPAAPLINPAIEIESEPGPTVDDSGNSPTPPLTARPVLCLEHDRWQLLAEAIDQNLERQTTWVRPIVLAEYADQLAREASDRPQTIYSEEYAVDLVLPSALFRAAFDLELLNLLALKPHCLPNIEPAAGRMVFQKFVRLLFARKLPPMRISGPPEVR
;
A
#
# COMPACT_ATOMS: atom_id res chain seq x y z
N MET A 1 -11.68 -9.52 -62.08
CA MET A 1 -11.55 -10.38 -60.90
C MET A 1 -11.63 -9.50 -59.67
N ASP A 2 -12.88 -9.22 -59.35
CA ASP A 2 -13.51 -9.11 -58.05
C ASP A 2 -12.61 -8.88 -56.83
N GLY A 3 -12.76 -7.68 -56.26
CA GLY A 3 -12.34 -7.35 -54.92
C GLY A 3 -13.23 -8.04 -53.87
N LEU A 4 -12.59 -8.57 -52.85
CA LEU A 4 -13.27 -9.13 -51.68
C LEU A 4 -13.57 -8.00 -50.67
N PRO A 5 -14.82 -7.83 -50.21
CA PRO A 5 -15.17 -6.81 -49.24
C PRO A 5 -14.78 -7.24 -47.81
N LEU A 6 -14.26 -6.27 -47.04
CA LEU A 6 -14.02 -6.38 -45.60
C LEU A 6 -15.36 -6.48 -44.83
N PRO A 7 -15.42 -7.25 -43.73
CA PRO A 7 -16.63 -7.34 -42.91
C PRO A 7 -16.88 -6.04 -42.13
N ALA A 8 -18.10 -5.52 -42.25
CA ALA A 8 -18.58 -4.37 -41.48
C ALA A 8 -18.70 -4.72 -39.98
N LEU A 9 -18.06 -3.93 -39.13
CA LEU A 9 -18.25 -3.98 -37.68
C LEU A 9 -19.60 -3.35 -37.30
N PRO A 10 -20.37 -3.95 -36.37
CA PRO A 10 -21.64 -3.38 -35.93
C PRO A 10 -21.42 -2.11 -35.09
N ALA A 11 -22.16 -1.05 -35.44
CA ALA A 11 -22.21 0.20 -34.69
C ALA A 11 -22.83 -0.05 -33.30
N ALA A 12 -22.06 0.20 -32.23
CA ALA A 12 -22.56 0.26 -30.87
C ALA A 12 -23.04 1.69 -30.55
N PRO A 13 -24.13 1.84 -29.76
CA PRO A 13 -24.89 3.08 -29.69
C PRO A 13 -24.22 4.16 -28.83
N LEU A 14 -24.34 5.40 -29.29
CA LEU A 14 -24.11 6.63 -28.55
C LEU A 14 -25.05 6.67 -27.33
N ILE A 15 -24.49 6.60 -26.12
CA ILE A 15 -25.24 6.87 -24.89
C ILE A 15 -25.26 8.39 -24.70
N ASN A 16 -26.45 8.97 -24.79
CA ASN A 16 -26.75 10.38 -24.52
C ASN A 16 -26.37 10.78 -23.08
N PRO A 17 -25.71 11.93 -22.86
CA PRO A 17 -25.68 12.59 -21.56
C PRO A 17 -26.90 13.52 -21.46
N ALA A 18 -28.01 13.03 -20.93
CA ALA A 18 -29.13 13.84 -20.51
C ALA A 18 -29.74 13.21 -19.26
N ILE A 19 -29.19 13.57 -18.10
CA ILE A 19 -29.89 13.40 -16.83
C ILE A 19 -30.33 14.80 -16.44
N GLU A 20 -31.63 15.02 -16.63
CA GLU A 20 -32.36 16.20 -16.19
C GLU A 20 -32.26 16.32 -14.66
N ILE A 21 -31.75 17.45 -14.21
CA ILE A 21 -31.78 17.85 -12.81
C ILE A 21 -33.15 18.51 -12.59
N GLU A 22 -34.15 17.72 -12.23
CA GLU A 22 -35.39 18.28 -11.69
C GLU A 22 -35.16 18.65 -10.21
N SER A 23 -35.30 19.95 -9.93
CA SER A 23 -35.21 20.52 -8.60
C SER A 23 -36.58 20.57 -7.92
N GLU A 24 -36.60 20.07 -6.67
CA GLU A 24 -37.51 20.39 -5.54
C GLU A 24 -38.96 19.87 -5.56
N PRO A 25 -39.63 19.64 -4.38
CA PRO A 25 -39.39 20.23 -3.06
C PRO A 25 -39.34 19.25 -1.85
N GLY A 26 -38.76 19.69 -0.73
CA GLY A 26 -38.95 19.04 0.58
C GLY A 26 -40.29 19.41 1.25
N PRO A 27 -40.53 19.08 2.53
CA PRO A 27 -39.97 18.01 3.35
C PRO A 27 -41.09 17.06 3.82
N THR A 28 -40.93 15.75 3.66
CA THR A 28 -41.70 14.76 4.43
C THR A 28 -40.78 14.19 5.50
N VAL A 29 -41.04 14.61 6.73
CA VAL A 29 -40.52 13.99 7.94
C VAL A 29 -41.11 12.60 8.01
N ASP A 30 -40.33 11.59 7.63
CA ASP A 30 -40.60 10.21 7.98
C ASP A 30 -39.42 9.64 8.79
N ASP A 31 -39.84 9.09 9.92
CA ASP A 31 -39.12 8.52 11.03
C ASP A 31 -38.41 7.22 10.62
N SER A 32 -37.07 7.23 10.62
CA SER A 32 -36.20 6.07 10.84
C SER A 32 -34.75 6.53 10.79
N GLY A 33 -34.13 6.69 11.95
CA GLY A 33 -32.73 7.10 12.14
C GLY A 33 -31.71 6.08 11.62
N ASN A 34 -31.69 5.83 10.33
CA ASN A 34 -30.58 5.19 9.64
C ASN A 34 -29.72 6.30 9.02
N SER A 35 -28.87 6.92 9.85
CA SER A 35 -27.71 7.63 9.30
C SER A 35 -26.96 6.64 8.40
N PRO A 36 -26.67 6.97 7.12
CA PRO A 36 -25.83 6.11 6.30
C PRO A 36 -24.53 5.91 7.08
N THR A 37 -24.27 4.67 7.49
CA THR A 37 -23.03 4.33 8.17
C THR A 37 -21.92 4.81 7.23
N PRO A 38 -21.01 5.71 7.67
CA PRO A 38 -19.94 6.15 6.80
C PRO A 38 -19.23 4.89 6.29
N PRO A 39 -18.93 4.80 4.99
CA PRO A 39 -18.27 3.63 4.45
C PRO A 39 -17.02 3.36 5.30
N LEU A 40 -16.88 2.13 5.78
CA LEU A 40 -15.67 1.70 6.47
C LEU A 40 -14.51 1.96 5.51
N THR A 41 -13.77 3.03 5.75
CA THR A 41 -12.61 3.38 4.95
C THR A 41 -11.47 2.47 5.39
N ALA A 42 -11.53 1.22 4.92
CA ALA A 42 -10.51 0.23 5.18
C ALA A 42 -9.21 0.72 4.54
N ARG A 43 -8.24 1.07 5.37
CA ARG A 43 -6.91 1.45 4.91
C ARG A 43 -6.11 0.20 4.60
N PRO A 44 -5.48 0.10 3.42
CA PRO A 44 -4.74 -1.08 3.05
C PRO A 44 -3.49 -1.22 3.92
N VAL A 45 -3.16 -2.46 4.26
CA VAL A 45 -1.87 -2.81 4.86
C VAL A 45 -0.88 -3.05 3.74
N LEU A 46 0.27 -2.40 3.84
CA LEU A 46 1.37 -2.46 2.90
C LEU A 46 2.53 -3.23 3.51
N CYS A 47 3.27 -3.91 2.65
CA CYS A 47 4.49 -4.60 2.98
C CYS A 47 5.67 -3.94 2.25
N LEU A 48 6.72 -3.63 2.99
CA LEU A 48 8.01 -3.22 2.46
C LEU A 48 9.05 -4.25 2.89
N GLU A 49 9.79 -4.76 1.92
CA GLU A 49 10.81 -5.77 2.14
C GLU A 49 12.16 -5.24 1.71
N HIS A 50 13.19 -5.47 2.53
CA HIS A 50 14.54 -5.09 2.18
C HIS A 50 15.55 -6.00 2.86
N ASP A 51 16.26 -6.82 2.07
CA ASP A 51 17.24 -7.79 2.56
C ASP A 51 16.60 -8.73 3.62
N ARG A 52 17.09 -8.74 4.85
CA ARG A 52 16.55 -9.53 5.97
C ARG A 52 15.38 -8.86 6.72
N TRP A 53 14.89 -7.72 6.25
CA TRP A 53 13.87 -6.93 6.95
C TRP A 53 12.53 -6.96 6.23
N GLN A 54 11.45 -7.00 7.01
CA GLN A 54 10.08 -6.84 6.53
C GLN A 54 9.35 -5.84 7.43
N LEU A 55 8.79 -4.79 6.83
CA LEU A 55 7.93 -3.82 7.48
C LEU A 55 6.49 -4.04 7.00
N LEU A 56 5.56 -4.24 7.92
CA LEU A 56 4.13 -4.10 7.65
C LEU A 56 3.65 -2.76 8.21
N ALA A 57 2.88 -2.03 7.41
CA ALA A 57 2.43 -0.69 7.75
C ALA A 57 1.04 -0.40 7.18
N GLU A 58 0.23 0.37 7.90
CA GLU A 58 -1.06 0.88 7.43
C GLU A 58 -0.82 2.09 6.51
N ALA A 59 -1.46 2.13 5.35
CA ALA A 59 -1.44 3.33 4.51
C ALA A 59 -2.34 4.43 5.10
N ILE A 60 -1.74 5.56 5.49
CA ILE A 60 -2.49 6.74 5.96
C ILE A 60 -2.98 7.55 4.76
N ASP A 61 -2.07 7.83 3.81
CA ASP A 61 -2.35 8.65 2.64
C ASP A 61 -1.37 8.35 1.49
N GLN A 62 -1.77 8.63 0.26
CA GLN A 62 -0.96 8.47 -0.95
C GLN A 62 -0.90 9.79 -1.72
N ASN A 63 0.30 10.34 -1.88
CA ASN A 63 0.54 11.49 -2.73
C ASN A 63 0.97 11.02 -4.12
N LEU A 64 0.03 11.03 -5.07
CA LEU A 64 0.25 10.57 -6.44
C LEU A 64 1.23 11.47 -7.22
N GLU A 65 1.23 12.78 -6.97
CA GLU A 65 2.13 13.73 -7.64
C GLU A 65 3.60 13.47 -7.29
N ARG A 66 3.86 13.14 -6.02
CA ARG A 66 5.22 12.90 -5.50
C ARG A 66 5.60 11.42 -5.53
N GLN A 67 4.68 10.53 -5.89
CA GLN A 67 4.84 9.07 -5.84
C GLN A 67 5.32 8.60 -4.45
N THR A 68 4.73 9.17 -3.40
CA THR A 68 5.06 8.85 -2.01
C THR A 68 3.83 8.39 -1.25
N THR A 69 4.02 7.44 -0.35
CA THR A 69 2.99 6.95 0.56
C THR A 69 3.35 7.32 1.98
N TRP A 70 2.40 7.93 2.69
CA TRP A 70 2.45 8.11 4.13
C TRP A 70 1.91 6.83 4.78
N VAL A 71 2.76 6.17 5.57
CA VAL A 71 2.42 4.91 6.24
C VAL A 71 2.65 5.00 7.75
N ARG A 72 1.82 4.29 8.52
CA ARG A 72 2.02 4.02 9.94
C ARG A 72 2.58 2.61 10.11
N PRO A 73 3.83 2.46 10.60
CA PRO A 73 4.36 1.15 10.93
C PRO A 73 3.48 0.39 11.92
N ILE A 74 3.17 -0.87 11.60
CA ILE A 74 2.51 -1.81 12.50
C ILE A 74 3.56 -2.69 13.13
N VAL A 75 4.47 -3.25 12.32
CA VAL A 75 5.50 -4.16 12.81
C VAL A 75 6.71 -4.17 11.88
N LEU A 76 7.91 -4.21 12.45
CA LEU A 76 9.15 -4.44 11.73
C LEU A 76 9.75 -5.78 12.18
N ALA A 77 9.86 -6.73 11.27
CA ALA A 77 10.44 -8.04 11.51
C ALA A 77 11.87 -8.12 10.95
N GLU A 78 12.77 -8.68 11.76
CA GLU A 78 14.14 -9.01 11.37
C GLU A 78 14.30 -10.52 11.30
N TYR A 79 14.69 -11.01 10.12
CA TYR A 79 14.97 -12.42 9.85
C TYR A 79 16.46 -12.71 10.01
N ALA A 80 16.87 -13.98 10.03
CA ALA A 80 18.28 -14.34 10.09
C ALA A 80 19.07 -13.77 8.89
N ASP A 81 18.48 -13.88 7.70
CA ASP A 81 18.98 -13.35 6.44
C ASP A 81 17.80 -13.14 5.45
N GLN A 82 18.12 -12.75 4.22
CA GLN A 82 17.14 -12.57 3.15
C GLN A 82 16.43 -13.88 2.76
N LEU A 83 17.14 -15.01 2.76
CA LEU A 83 16.58 -16.30 2.33
C LEU A 83 15.53 -16.79 3.32
N ALA A 84 15.79 -16.65 4.62
CA ALA A 84 14.83 -16.96 5.67
C ALA A 84 13.56 -16.09 5.55
N ARG A 85 13.69 -14.82 5.16
CA ARG A 85 12.52 -13.95 4.91
C ARG A 85 11.72 -14.43 3.71
N GLU A 86 12.37 -14.77 2.61
CA GLU A 86 11.71 -15.25 1.38
C GLU A 86 11.02 -16.61 1.59
N ALA A 87 11.62 -17.48 2.42
CA ALA A 87 11.01 -18.73 2.84
C ALA A 87 9.84 -18.54 3.83
N SER A 88 9.59 -17.31 4.28
CA SER A 88 8.61 -17.00 5.33
C SER A 88 8.87 -17.77 6.63
N ASP A 89 10.14 -17.96 6.97
CA ASP A 89 10.55 -18.57 8.23
C ASP A 89 10.15 -17.68 9.43
N ARG A 90 10.35 -18.18 10.64
CA ARG A 90 10.13 -17.37 11.84
C ARG A 90 11.14 -16.22 11.91
N PRO A 91 10.73 -14.96 12.09
CA PRO A 91 11.64 -13.86 12.34
C PRO A 91 12.37 -14.02 13.68
N GLN A 92 13.63 -13.58 13.72
CA GLN A 92 14.45 -13.59 14.92
C GLN A 92 13.96 -12.55 15.93
N THR A 93 13.53 -11.39 15.44
CA THR A 93 13.10 -10.28 16.31
C THR A 93 11.97 -9.52 15.63
N ILE A 94 11.00 -9.10 16.44
CA ILE A 94 9.86 -8.31 16.01
C ILE A 94 9.83 -7.00 16.81
N TYR A 95 9.91 -5.87 16.13
CA TYR A 95 9.83 -4.55 16.71
C TYR A 95 8.40 -4.00 16.57
N SER A 96 7.83 -3.60 17.71
CA SER A 96 6.45 -3.08 17.86
C SER A 96 6.29 -1.66 17.29
N GLU A 97 5.07 -1.30 16.93
CA GLU A 97 4.64 0.04 16.53
C GLU A 97 4.96 1.12 17.56
N GLU A 98 5.09 0.77 18.84
CA GLU A 98 5.42 1.71 19.93
C GLU A 98 6.79 2.38 19.77
N TYR A 99 7.67 1.79 18.95
CA TYR A 99 9.00 2.31 18.65
C TYR A 99 9.05 3.12 17.36
N ALA A 100 7.96 3.20 16.63
CA ALA A 100 7.94 3.75 15.29
C ALA A 100 7.30 5.14 15.26
N VAL A 101 7.68 5.91 14.24
CA VAL A 101 6.96 7.11 13.82
C VAL A 101 6.38 6.86 12.44
N ASP A 102 5.34 7.60 12.08
CA ASP A 102 4.81 7.50 10.73
C ASP A 102 5.90 7.90 9.70
N LEU A 103 5.93 7.19 8.58
CA LEU A 103 6.96 7.32 7.55
C LEU A 103 6.36 7.83 6.25
N VAL A 104 7.11 8.66 5.52
CA VAL A 104 6.79 9.04 4.13
C VAL A 104 7.87 8.46 3.24
N LEU A 105 7.50 7.48 2.42
CA LEU A 105 8.43 6.71 1.59
C LEU A 105 7.93 6.61 0.15
N PRO A 106 8.80 6.41 -0.86
CA PRO A 106 8.38 6.20 -2.24
C PRO A 106 7.39 5.02 -2.36
N SER A 107 6.27 5.23 -3.04
CA SER A 107 5.20 4.23 -3.16
C SER A 107 5.68 2.94 -3.83
N ALA A 108 6.67 3.04 -4.72
CA ALA A 108 7.29 1.91 -5.40
C ALA A 108 8.03 0.92 -4.49
N LEU A 109 8.30 1.29 -3.23
CA LEU A 109 8.92 0.38 -2.26
C LEU A 109 7.92 -0.61 -1.66
N PHE A 110 6.63 -0.35 -1.81
CA PHE A 110 5.57 -1.13 -1.16
C PHE A 110 4.87 -2.06 -2.13
N ARG A 111 4.48 -3.22 -1.61
CA ARG A 111 3.43 -4.08 -2.17
C ARG A 111 2.25 -4.14 -1.20
N ALA A 112 1.09 -4.58 -1.67
CA ALA A 112 0.02 -4.96 -0.75
C ALA A 112 0.48 -6.13 0.15
N ALA A 113 0.18 -6.05 1.43
CA ALA A 113 0.41 -7.16 2.36
C ALA A 113 -0.70 -8.19 2.21
N PHE A 114 -0.37 -9.47 2.34
CA PHE A 114 -1.39 -10.52 2.47
C PHE A 114 -1.88 -10.59 3.92
N ASP A 115 -3.16 -10.89 4.12
CA ASP A 115 -3.74 -11.03 5.47
C ASP A 115 -2.99 -12.05 6.32
N LEU A 116 -2.54 -13.15 5.70
CA LEU A 116 -1.77 -14.19 6.38
C LEU A 116 -0.39 -13.69 6.85
N GLU A 117 0.25 -12.78 6.13
CA GLU A 117 1.55 -12.22 6.56
C GLU A 117 1.38 -11.38 7.82
N LEU A 118 0.35 -10.54 7.83
CA LEU A 118 -0.01 -9.73 8.98
C LEU A 118 -0.39 -10.60 10.17
N LEU A 119 -1.29 -11.56 9.98
CA LEU A 119 -1.74 -12.47 11.04
C LEU A 119 -0.58 -13.28 11.61
N ASN A 120 0.31 -13.81 10.76
CA ASN A 120 1.47 -14.58 11.20
C ASN A 120 2.44 -13.73 12.04
N LEU A 121 2.76 -12.52 11.59
CA LEU A 121 3.65 -11.64 12.36
C LEU A 121 3.02 -11.17 13.67
N LEU A 122 1.73 -10.85 13.67
CA LEU A 122 1.01 -10.47 14.90
C LEU A 122 0.95 -11.64 15.90
N ALA A 123 0.72 -12.87 15.43
CA ALA A 123 0.73 -14.06 16.26
C ALA A 123 2.11 -14.35 16.86
N LEU A 124 3.19 -14.04 16.12
CA LEU A 124 4.57 -14.25 16.57
C LEU A 124 5.11 -13.11 17.44
N LYS A 125 4.52 -11.91 17.38
CA LYS A 125 4.96 -10.71 18.12
C LYS A 125 5.25 -11.03 19.60
N PRO A 126 4.35 -11.65 20.39
CA PRO A 126 4.62 -11.94 21.81
C PRO A 126 5.85 -12.81 22.07
N HIS A 127 6.27 -13.61 21.09
CA HIS A 127 7.37 -14.57 21.21
C HIS A 127 8.69 -14.08 20.62
N CYS A 128 8.67 -12.96 19.88
CA CYS A 128 9.84 -12.39 19.22
C CYS A 128 10.07 -10.91 19.61
N LEU A 129 9.30 -10.39 20.57
CA LEU A 129 9.51 -9.04 21.11
C LEU A 129 10.87 -8.96 21.81
N PRO A 130 11.71 -7.99 21.45
CA PRO A 130 12.97 -7.75 22.14
C PRO A 130 12.69 -7.12 23.51
N ASN A 131 13.46 -7.53 24.53
CA ASN A 131 13.48 -6.82 25.80
C ASN A 131 14.44 -5.63 25.70
N ILE A 132 13.96 -4.52 25.13
CA ILE A 132 14.75 -3.31 24.89
C ILE A 132 14.00 -2.06 25.35
N GLU A 133 14.75 -1.01 25.69
CA GLU A 133 14.16 0.28 25.97
C GLU A 133 13.55 0.90 24.70
N PRO A 134 12.49 1.72 24.82
CA PRO A 134 11.86 2.38 23.66
C PRO A 134 12.82 3.21 22.81
N ALA A 135 13.85 3.81 23.43
CA ALA A 135 14.88 4.55 22.71
C ALA A 135 15.70 3.64 21.77
N ALA A 136 16.05 2.44 22.22
CA ALA A 136 16.77 1.47 21.40
C ALA A 136 15.89 0.94 20.25
N GLY A 137 14.60 0.70 20.51
CA GLY A 137 13.63 0.35 19.45
C GLY A 137 13.56 1.42 18.35
N ARG A 138 13.45 2.70 18.73
CA ARG A 138 13.45 3.83 17.79
C ARG A 138 14.71 3.87 16.92
N MET A 139 15.88 3.58 17.50
CA MET A 139 17.13 3.52 16.76
C MET A 139 17.13 2.43 15.68
N VAL A 140 16.46 1.29 15.92
CA VAL A 140 16.33 0.22 14.93
C VAL A 140 15.50 0.67 13.74
N PHE A 141 14.34 1.30 13.96
CA PHE A 141 13.53 1.86 12.88
C PHE A 141 14.32 2.91 12.07
N GLN A 142 15.04 3.82 12.74
CA GLN A 142 15.89 4.80 12.06
C GLN A 142 17.00 4.14 11.24
N LYS A 143 17.63 3.08 11.76
CA LYS A 143 18.64 2.30 11.05
C LYS A 143 18.04 1.65 9.81
N PHE A 144 16.87 1.01 9.94
CA PHE A 144 16.16 0.41 8.82
C PHE A 144 15.87 1.44 7.72
N VAL A 145 15.30 2.60 8.05
CA VAL A 145 15.05 3.68 7.08
C VAL A 145 16.34 4.12 6.39
N ARG A 146 17.44 4.29 7.14
CA ARG A 146 18.75 4.62 6.55
C ARG A 146 19.24 3.54 5.60
N LEU A 147 19.03 2.25 5.90
CA LEU A 147 19.42 1.15 5.03
C LEU A 147 18.69 1.18 3.68
N LEU A 148 17.40 1.56 3.67
CA LEU A 148 16.63 1.70 2.42
C LEU A 148 17.26 2.68 1.43
N PHE A 149 17.93 3.72 1.94
CA PHE A 149 18.54 4.77 1.12
C PHE A 149 20.07 4.68 1.03
N ALA A 150 20.71 3.78 1.78
CA ALA A 150 22.15 3.61 1.78
C ALA A 150 22.65 2.88 0.53
N ARG A 151 21.84 2.01 -0.06
CA ARG A 151 22.12 1.46 -1.39
C ARG A 151 21.70 2.51 -2.41
N LYS A 152 22.65 3.01 -3.20
CA LYS A 152 22.36 3.85 -4.37
C LYS A 152 21.26 3.16 -5.18
N LEU A 153 20.05 3.70 -5.13
CA LEU A 153 19.01 3.36 -6.10
C LEU A 153 19.67 3.48 -7.48
N PRO A 154 19.68 2.42 -8.32
CA PRO A 154 20.04 2.63 -9.71
C PRO A 154 19.11 3.73 -10.25
N PRO A 155 19.63 4.68 -11.05
CA PRO A 155 18.81 5.75 -11.58
C PRO A 155 17.64 5.12 -12.32
N MET A 156 16.43 5.43 -11.85
CA MET A 156 15.18 5.05 -12.49
C MET A 156 15.25 5.64 -13.90
N ARG A 157 15.50 4.80 -14.91
CA ARG A 157 15.49 5.23 -16.31
C ARG A 157 14.04 5.58 -16.62
N ILE A 158 13.74 6.87 -16.63
CA ILE A 158 12.54 7.38 -17.28
C ILE A 158 12.73 7.03 -18.76
N SER A 159 12.01 6.01 -19.25
CA SER A 159 11.98 5.74 -20.68
C SER A 159 11.32 6.95 -21.34
N GLY A 160 12.12 7.78 -22.02
CA GLY A 160 11.57 8.76 -22.94
C GLY A 160 10.72 8.06 -24.00
N PRO A 161 9.70 8.75 -24.55
CA PRO A 161 8.88 8.18 -25.61
C PRO A 161 9.76 7.79 -26.80
N PRO A 162 9.40 6.73 -27.55
CA PRO A 162 10.19 6.29 -28.69
C PRO A 162 10.26 7.40 -29.74
N GLU A 163 11.48 7.80 -30.11
CA GLU A 163 11.69 8.61 -31.31
C GLU A 163 11.19 7.82 -32.52
N VAL A 164 10.13 8.33 -33.14
CA VAL A 164 9.68 7.90 -34.46
C VAL A 164 10.67 8.49 -35.47
N ARG A 165 11.42 7.63 -36.15
CA ARG A 165 12.18 7.97 -37.37
C ARG A 165 11.55 7.27 -38.56
#